data_AF-A0AAV2WHV4-F1
#
_entry.id   AF-A0AAV2WHV4-F1
#
_cell.length_a   1.000
_cell.length_b   1.000
_cell.length_c   1.000
_cell.angle_alpha   90.00
_cell.angle_beta   90.00
_cell.angle_gamma   90.00
#
_symmetry.space_group_name_H-M   'P 1'
#
loop_
_entity.id
_entity.type
_entity.pdbx_description
1 polymer ?
#
loop_
_entity_poly.entity_id
_entity_poly.type
_entity_poly.pdbx_seq_one_letter_code
_entity_poly.pdbx_strand_id
1 'polypeptide(L)'
;MTVAAQPADVSPVADGRPVEFWPTSAIRAALDNDDLAVWQRIAAAIKRDPFGRTARQVEEVLDTAHPYGVSKALAEVLDKARAHLEANERAEVARHIRELLERSGLGVPEFASRIGVPSEDLTGWLEENGSPPATLMIRMRRLSDRFARIRAQRAQASAER
;
A
#
# COMPACT_ATOMS: atom_id res chain seq x y z
N MET A 1 -20.88 54.58 -1.28
CA MET A 1 -19.77 53.65 -1.54
C MET A 1 -19.44 52.96 -0.21
N THR A 2 -20.00 51.78 0.02
CA THR A 2 -19.74 50.98 1.22
C THR A 2 -18.85 49.82 0.80
N VAL A 3 -17.61 49.84 1.26
CA VAL A 3 -16.64 48.77 1.04
C VAL A 3 -17.15 47.52 1.77
N ALA A 4 -17.45 46.48 0.99
CA ALA A 4 -17.76 45.16 1.51
C ALA A 4 -16.50 44.61 2.20
N ALA A 5 -16.62 44.30 3.50
CA ALA A 5 -15.58 43.62 4.25
C ALA A 5 -15.30 42.26 3.58
N GLN A 6 -14.05 42.08 3.16
CA GLN A 6 -13.52 40.80 2.69
C GLN A 6 -13.58 39.82 3.87
N PRO A 7 -14.15 38.61 3.73
CA PRO A 7 -14.14 37.65 4.82
C PRO A 7 -12.68 37.30 5.15
N ALA A 8 -12.33 37.44 6.43
CA ALA A 8 -11.00 37.13 6.93
C ALA A 8 -10.61 35.71 6.51
N ASP A 9 -9.53 35.62 5.73
CA ASP A 9 -8.86 34.38 5.38
C ASP A 9 -8.19 33.83 6.64
N VAL A 10 -8.97 33.15 7.47
CA VAL A 10 -8.44 32.35 8.57
C VAL A 10 -7.68 31.19 7.95
N SER A 11 -6.37 31.40 7.74
CA SER A 11 -5.46 30.34 7.35
C SER A 11 -5.62 29.18 8.33
N PRO A 12 -6.14 28.01 7.90
CA PRO A 12 -6.45 26.88 8.78
C PRO A 12 -5.23 26.26 9.46
N VAL A 13 -4.01 26.65 9.04
CA VAL A 13 -2.75 26.41 9.76
C VAL A 13 -2.81 26.95 11.19
N ALA A 14 -3.51 28.07 11.41
CA ALA A 14 -3.62 28.74 12.72
C ALA A 14 -4.53 27.99 13.72
N ASP A 15 -5.41 27.10 13.28
CA ASP A 15 -6.40 26.45 14.16
C ASP A 15 -5.88 25.20 14.88
N GLY A 16 -4.61 24.80 14.67
CA GLY A 16 -4.00 23.65 15.36
C GLY A 16 -4.60 22.27 15.03
N ARG A 17 -5.68 22.21 14.23
CA ARG A 17 -6.39 20.98 13.87
C ARG A 17 -5.49 19.97 13.16
N PRO A 18 -5.68 18.65 13.34
CA PRO A 18 -4.95 17.64 12.56
C PRO A 18 -5.15 17.82 11.06
N VAL A 19 -4.10 17.56 10.26
CA VAL A 19 -4.07 17.82 8.80
C VAL A 19 -5.11 17.00 8.03
N GLU A 20 -5.58 15.91 8.61
CA GLU A 20 -6.64 15.05 8.08
C GLU A 20 -8.00 15.75 7.96
N PHE A 21 -8.19 16.84 8.71
CA PHE A 21 -9.42 17.63 8.73
C PHE A 21 -9.31 18.93 7.92
N TRP A 22 -8.17 19.17 7.27
CA TRP A 22 -7.93 20.39 6.54
C TRP A 22 -8.66 20.39 5.18
N PRO A 23 -9.29 21.50 4.76
CA PRO A 23 -9.81 21.64 3.40
C PRO A 23 -8.68 21.73 2.36
N THR A 24 -8.96 21.50 1.08
CA THR A 24 -7.90 21.55 0.03
C THR A 24 -7.24 22.95 -0.06
N SER A 25 -8.00 24.02 0.17
CA SER A 25 -7.47 25.39 0.23
C SER A 25 -6.46 25.59 1.35
N ALA A 26 -6.63 24.91 2.50
CA ALA A 26 -5.67 24.89 3.60
C ALA A 26 -4.32 24.32 3.18
N ILE A 27 -4.39 23.20 2.46
CA ILE A 27 -3.22 22.47 2.00
C ILE A 27 -2.48 23.35 1.00
N ARG A 28 -3.19 23.97 0.04
CA ARG A 28 -2.60 24.94 -0.89
C ARG A 28 -1.88 26.07 -0.16
N ALA A 29 -2.57 26.76 0.75
CA ALA A 29 -1.97 27.84 1.54
C ALA A 29 -0.75 27.36 2.34
N ALA A 30 -0.78 26.15 2.90
CA ALA A 30 0.35 25.57 3.62
C ALA A 30 1.54 25.22 2.73
N LEU A 31 1.32 24.91 1.45
CA LEU A 31 2.40 24.66 0.49
C LEU A 31 2.99 25.97 -0.06
N ASP A 32 2.18 27.01 -0.16
CA ASP A 32 2.61 28.34 -0.57
C ASP A 32 3.41 29.06 0.54
N ASN A 33 3.21 28.66 1.81
CA ASN A 33 3.94 29.19 2.96
C ASN A 33 5.16 28.31 3.31
N ASP A 34 6.29 28.94 3.67
CA ASP A 34 7.59 28.30 3.91
C ASP A 34 7.73 27.64 5.31
N ASP A 35 6.67 26.98 5.82
CA ASP A 35 6.67 26.35 7.15
C ASP A 35 6.99 24.85 7.11
N LEU A 36 8.25 24.52 7.44
CA LEU A 36 8.76 23.16 7.51
C LEU A 36 7.99 22.27 8.49
N ALA A 37 7.51 22.79 9.62
CA ALA A 37 6.79 22.00 10.61
C ALA A 37 5.43 21.53 10.06
N VAL A 38 4.76 22.39 9.29
CA VAL A 38 3.51 22.05 8.61
C VAL A 38 3.76 21.02 7.51
N TRP A 39 4.82 21.17 6.72
CA TRP A 39 5.18 20.19 5.70
C TRP A 39 5.51 18.81 6.28
N GLN A 40 6.18 18.77 7.44
CA GLN A 40 6.44 17.51 8.15
C GLN A 40 5.14 16.81 8.58
N ARG A 41 4.12 17.57 9.02
CA ARG A 41 2.80 17.03 9.37
C ARG A 41 2.08 16.46 8.15
N ILE A 42 2.11 17.18 7.02
CA ILE A 42 1.53 16.70 5.76
C ILE A 42 2.25 15.42 5.30
N ALA A 43 3.58 15.41 5.30
CA ALA A 43 4.37 14.24 4.95
C ALA A 43 4.11 13.05 5.88
N ALA A 44 3.93 13.28 7.19
CA ALA A 44 3.58 12.24 8.14
C ALA A 44 2.20 11.63 7.86
N ALA A 45 1.20 12.47 7.53
CA ALA A 45 -0.13 11.99 7.15
C ALA A 45 -0.11 11.18 5.85
N ILE A 46 0.66 11.62 4.84
CA ILE A 46 0.86 10.86 3.59
C ILE A 46 1.52 9.51 3.86
N LYS A 47 2.58 9.47 4.68
CA LYS A 47 3.26 8.22 5.04
C LYS A 47 2.35 7.24 5.78
N ARG A 48 1.37 7.74 6.54
CA ARG A 48 0.38 6.91 7.25
C ARG A 48 -0.67 6.34 6.29
N ASP A 49 -1.12 7.13 5.31
CA ASP A 49 -2.14 6.73 4.34
C ASP A 49 -1.84 7.34 2.94
N PRO A 50 -1.07 6.63 2.10
CA PRO A 50 -0.62 7.14 0.79
C PRO A 50 -1.73 7.30 -0.27
N PHE A 51 -2.90 6.70 -0.02
CA PHE A 51 -4.09 6.81 -0.86
C PHE A 51 -5.25 7.56 -0.18
N GLY A 52 -5.01 8.01 1.05
CA GLY A 52 -5.97 8.71 1.89
C GLY A 52 -6.29 10.13 1.42
N ARG A 53 -7.22 10.74 2.14
CA ARG A 53 -7.74 12.07 1.82
C ARG A 53 -6.64 13.13 1.67
N THR A 54 -5.71 13.22 2.63
CA THR A 54 -4.62 14.21 2.59
C THR A 54 -3.70 14.00 1.39
N ALA A 55 -3.38 12.75 1.04
CA ALA A 55 -2.59 12.45 -0.14
C ALA A 55 -3.30 12.91 -1.43
N ARG A 56 -4.61 12.65 -1.57
CA ARG A 56 -5.42 13.12 -2.71
C ARG A 56 -5.49 14.64 -2.80
N GLN A 57 -5.66 15.32 -1.68
CA GLN A 57 -5.67 16.79 -1.64
C GLN A 57 -4.32 17.37 -2.05
N VAL A 58 -3.21 16.76 -1.64
CA VAL A 58 -1.87 17.19 -2.07
C VAL A 58 -1.69 16.95 -3.56
N GLU A 59 -2.11 15.79 -4.11
CA GLU A 59 -2.07 15.57 -5.57
C GLU A 59 -2.83 16.65 -6.34
N GLU A 60 -4.05 16.99 -5.93
CA GLU A 60 -4.87 18.03 -6.56
C GLU A 60 -4.17 19.40 -6.52
N VAL A 61 -3.53 19.73 -5.40
CA VAL A 61 -2.76 20.97 -5.28
C VAL A 61 -1.53 20.93 -6.18
N LEU A 62 -0.80 19.82 -6.24
CA LEU A 62 0.40 19.67 -7.07
C LEU A 62 0.10 19.73 -8.58
N ASP A 63 -1.06 19.21 -9.01
CA ASP A 63 -1.49 19.25 -10.43
C ASP A 63 -1.84 20.68 -10.89
N THR A 64 -2.28 21.53 -9.96
CA THR A 64 -2.74 22.90 -10.24
C THR A 64 -1.74 23.99 -9.84
N ALA A 65 -0.70 23.64 -9.08
CA ALA A 65 0.29 24.60 -8.58
C ALA A 65 1.39 24.87 -9.61
N HIS A 66 1.87 26.12 -9.67
CA HIS A 66 3.09 26.42 -10.39
C HIS A 66 4.30 25.79 -9.66
N PRO A 67 5.33 25.31 -10.37
CA PRO A 67 6.37 24.41 -9.84
C PRO A 67 7.41 25.05 -8.90
N TYR A 68 7.01 25.96 -8.00
CA TYR A 68 7.92 26.58 -7.05
C TYR A 68 7.85 25.92 -5.65
N GLY A 69 9.01 25.81 -4.99
CA GLY A 69 9.12 25.37 -3.59
C GLY A 69 9.11 23.85 -3.37
N VAL A 70 8.35 23.40 -2.39
CA VAL A 70 8.34 22.03 -1.82
C VAL A 70 7.53 21.03 -2.63
N SER A 71 6.85 21.49 -3.68
CA SER A 71 5.99 20.66 -4.55
C SER A 71 6.69 19.40 -5.06
N LYS A 72 7.96 19.51 -5.49
CA LYS A 72 8.76 18.36 -5.91
C LYS A 72 9.06 17.39 -4.77
N ALA A 73 9.41 17.91 -3.59
CA ALA A 73 9.72 17.08 -2.43
C ALA A 73 8.47 16.33 -1.94
N LEU A 74 7.28 16.94 -1.96
CA LEU A 74 6.04 16.28 -1.60
C LEU A 74 5.57 15.26 -2.64
N ALA A 75 5.78 15.52 -3.93
CA ALA A 75 5.59 14.52 -4.97
C ALA A 75 6.49 13.29 -4.72
N GLU A 76 7.78 13.51 -4.42
CA GLU A 76 8.68 12.41 -4.05
C GLU A 76 8.25 11.67 -2.78
N VAL A 77 7.70 12.37 -1.78
CA VAL A 77 7.17 11.73 -0.57
C VAL A 77 5.97 10.85 -0.91
N LEU A 78 5.05 11.30 -1.77
CA LEU A 78 3.91 10.51 -2.23
C LEU A 78 4.38 9.24 -2.96
N ASP A 79 5.27 9.38 -3.93
CA ASP A 79 5.79 8.26 -4.72
C ASP A 79 6.50 7.24 -3.83
N LYS A 80 7.38 7.70 -2.94
CA LYS A 80 8.09 6.82 -2.00
C LYS A 80 7.15 6.12 -1.02
N ALA A 81 6.13 6.82 -0.52
CA ALA A 81 5.16 6.23 0.41
C ALA A 81 4.33 5.13 -0.28
N ARG A 82 3.93 5.35 -1.53
CA ARG A 82 3.20 4.35 -2.34
C ARG A 82 4.06 3.15 -2.70
N ALA A 83 5.29 3.38 -3.15
CA ALA A 83 6.23 2.31 -3.45
C ALA A 83 6.54 1.45 -2.21
N HIS A 84 6.63 2.09 -1.03
CA HIS A 84 6.82 1.37 0.23
C HIS A 84 5.59 0.53 0.59
N LEU A 85 4.38 1.07 0.43
CA LEU A 85 3.14 0.31 0.64
C LEU A 85 3.06 -0.91 -0.28
N GLU A 86 3.31 -0.72 -1.58
CA GLU A 86 3.31 -1.80 -2.57
C GLU A 86 4.36 -2.87 -2.26
N ALA A 87 5.55 -2.47 -1.79
CA ALA A 87 6.57 -3.42 -1.35
C ALA A 87 6.11 -4.25 -0.14
N ASN A 88 5.47 -3.61 0.84
CA ASN A 88 4.91 -4.33 2.00
C ASN A 88 3.80 -5.29 1.58
N GLU A 89 2.93 -4.89 0.66
CA GLU A 89 1.87 -5.76 0.11
C GLU A 89 2.45 -6.97 -0.63
N ARG A 90 3.52 -6.78 -1.43
CA ARG A 90 4.24 -7.89 -2.07
C ARG A 90 4.86 -8.85 -1.05
N ALA A 91 5.44 -8.33 0.02
CA ALA A 91 5.98 -9.14 1.12
C ALA A 91 4.90 -9.99 1.81
N GLU A 92 3.72 -9.41 2.05
CA GLU A 92 2.58 -10.13 2.60
C GLU A 92 2.06 -11.23 1.67
N VAL A 93 2.01 -10.96 0.36
CA VAL A 93 1.64 -11.97 -0.65
C VAL A 93 2.67 -13.11 -0.66
N ALA A 94 3.97 -12.80 -0.66
CA ALA A 94 5.03 -13.81 -0.62
C ALA A 94 4.93 -14.69 0.64
N ARG A 95 4.68 -14.07 1.80
CA ARG A 95 4.41 -14.78 3.06
C ARG A 95 3.22 -15.74 2.93
N HIS A 96 2.12 -15.29 2.35
CA HIS A 96 0.95 -16.13 2.14
C HIS A 96 1.23 -17.32 1.22
N ILE A 97 2.02 -17.13 0.15
CA ILE A 97 2.42 -18.22 -0.75
C ILE A 97 3.27 -19.25 0.01
N ARG A 98 4.21 -18.81 0.86
CA ARG A 98 5.03 -19.71 1.70
C ARG A 98 4.17 -20.57 2.62
N GLU A 99 3.18 -19.97 3.29
CA GLU A 99 2.23 -20.71 4.15
C GLU A 99 1.44 -21.78 3.38
N LEU A 100 0.97 -21.44 2.18
CA LEU A 100 0.26 -22.37 1.31
C LEU A 100 1.16 -23.53 0.87
N LEU A 101 2.42 -23.23 0.53
CA LEU A 101 3.43 -24.21 0.16
C LEU A 101 3.72 -25.18 1.32
N GLU A 102 4.05 -24.65 2.49
CA GLU A 102 4.35 -25.42 3.70
C GLU A 102 3.18 -26.33 4.10
N ARG A 103 1.97 -25.76 4.11
CA ARG A 103 0.74 -26.51 4.42
C ARG A 103 0.44 -27.61 3.39
N SER A 104 0.77 -27.39 2.12
CA SER A 104 0.68 -28.43 1.10
C SER A 104 1.75 -29.51 1.26
N GLY A 105 2.88 -29.15 1.91
CA GLY A 105 4.17 -29.85 2.00
C GLY A 105 4.67 -30.46 0.70
N LEU A 106 4.36 -29.81 -0.42
CA LEU A 106 5.01 -30.03 -1.70
C LEU A 106 6.32 -29.24 -1.76
N GLY A 107 7.26 -29.69 -2.57
CA GLY A 107 8.42 -28.87 -2.95
C GLY A 107 8.03 -27.76 -3.93
N VAL A 108 8.86 -26.72 -4.04
CA VAL A 108 8.62 -25.58 -4.96
C VAL A 108 8.36 -26.01 -6.41
N PRO A 109 9.18 -26.88 -7.04
CA PRO A 109 8.96 -27.25 -8.44
C PRO A 109 7.65 -28.02 -8.65
N GLU A 110 7.30 -28.89 -7.70
CA GLU A 110 6.05 -29.63 -7.76
C GLU A 110 4.85 -28.70 -7.57
N PHE A 111 4.90 -27.79 -6.60
CA PHE A 111 3.83 -26.83 -6.35
C PHE A 111 3.58 -25.94 -7.58
N ALA A 112 4.64 -25.40 -8.19
CA ALA A 112 4.58 -24.61 -9.42
C ALA A 112 3.93 -25.38 -10.58
N SER A 113 4.38 -26.62 -10.82
CA SER A 113 3.81 -27.50 -11.84
C SER A 113 2.30 -27.74 -11.62
N ARG A 114 1.88 -27.99 -10.38
CA ARG A 114 0.47 -28.27 -10.04
C ARG A 114 -0.45 -27.07 -10.17
N ILE A 115 0.07 -25.85 -10.01
CA ILE A 115 -0.69 -24.63 -10.27
C ILE A 115 -0.55 -24.16 -11.72
N GLY A 116 0.28 -24.81 -12.54
CA GLY A 116 0.42 -24.58 -13.98
C GLY A 116 1.28 -23.36 -14.31
N VAL A 117 2.35 -23.14 -13.55
CA VAL A 117 3.31 -22.04 -13.78
C VAL A 117 4.74 -22.57 -13.78
N PRO A 118 5.67 -21.88 -14.46
CA PRO A 118 7.10 -22.15 -14.35
C PRO A 118 7.61 -22.00 -12.91
N SER A 119 8.70 -22.71 -12.56
CA SER A 119 9.24 -22.68 -11.18
C SER A 119 9.91 -21.34 -10.88
N GLU A 120 10.44 -20.67 -11.90
CA GLU A 120 11.01 -19.33 -11.84
C GLU A 120 9.96 -18.28 -11.47
N ASP A 121 8.72 -18.38 -11.98
CA ASP A 121 7.64 -17.46 -11.64
C ASP A 121 7.26 -17.59 -10.16
N LEU A 122 7.13 -18.82 -9.68
CA LEU A 122 6.84 -19.08 -8.27
C LEU A 122 7.98 -18.59 -7.36
N THR A 123 9.24 -18.84 -7.75
CA THR A 123 10.41 -18.33 -7.02
C THR A 123 10.42 -16.81 -7.00
N GLY A 124 10.12 -16.16 -8.13
CA GLY A 124 10.01 -14.71 -8.22
C GLY A 124 9.01 -14.15 -7.21
N TRP A 125 7.81 -14.71 -7.12
CA TRP A 125 6.83 -14.27 -6.12
C TRP A 125 7.27 -14.53 -4.68
N LEU A 126 8.00 -15.62 -4.42
CA LEU A 126 8.57 -15.92 -3.10
C LEU A 126 9.71 -14.94 -2.71
N GLU A 127 10.41 -14.40 -3.69
CA GLU A 127 11.44 -13.36 -3.56
C GLU A 127 10.84 -11.94 -3.66
N GLU A 128 9.51 -11.83 -3.54
CA GLU A 128 8.77 -10.56 -3.57
C GLU A 128 8.88 -9.83 -4.91
N ASN A 129 9.32 -10.52 -5.97
CA ASN A 129 9.39 -9.98 -7.33
C ASN A 129 8.04 -10.11 -8.03
N GLY A 130 7.29 -9.02 -8.04
CA GLY A 130 5.92 -8.97 -8.55
C GLY A 130 4.92 -9.66 -7.64
N SER A 131 3.69 -9.85 -8.14
CA SER A 131 2.63 -10.57 -7.43
C SER A 131 1.88 -11.47 -8.41
N PRO A 132 1.51 -12.70 -8.01
CA PRO A 132 0.66 -13.53 -8.83
C PRO A 132 -0.72 -12.88 -9.05
N PRO A 133 -1.38 -13.17 -10.18
CA PRO A 133 -2.80 -12.87 -10.36
C PRO A 133 -3.66 -13.48 -9.25
N ALA A 134 -4.72 -12.78 -8.86
CA ALA A 134 -5.65 -13.25 -7.81
C ALA A 134 -6.23 -14.66 -8.11
N THR A 135 -6.47 -14.97 -9.39
CA THR A 135 -6.94 -16.30 -9.81
C THR A 135 -5.95 -17.42 -9.50
N LEU A 136 -4.64 -17.15 -9.55
CA LEU A 136 -3.60 -18.10 -9.14
C LEU A 136 -3.57 -18.27 -7.63
N MET A 137 -3.75 -17.21 -6.84
CA MET A 137 -3.84 -17.30 -5.38
C MET A 137 -4.97 -18.24 -4.93
N ILE A 138 -6.13 -18.17 -5.57
CA ILE A 138 -7.25 -19.08 -5.31
C ILE A 138 -6.87 -20.54 -5.68
N ARG A 139 -6.15 -20.75 -6.79
CA ARG A 139 -5.69 -22.08 -7.22
C ARG A 139 -4.69 -22.68 -6.23
N MET A 140 -3.70 -21.88 -5.79
CA MET A 140 -2.72 -22.27 -4.77
C MET A 140 -3.41 -22.68 -3.46
N ARG A 141 -4.40 -21.89 -2.99
CA ARG A 141 -5.17 -22.20 -1.79
C ARG A 141 -5.89 -23.55 -1.91
N ARG A 142 -6.63 -23.76 -3.01
CA ARG A 142 -7.35 -25.02 -3.26
C ARG A 142 -6.40 -26.23 -3.35
N LEU A 143 -5.24 -26.04 -3.98
CA LEU A 143 -4.19 -27.06 -4.06
C LEU A 143 -3.67 -27.43 -2.66
N SER A 144 -3.29 -26.42 -1.87
CA SER A 144 -2.82 -26.59 -0.50
C SER A 144 -3.85 -27.30 0.38
N ASP A 145 -5.11 -26.86 0.35
CA ASP A 145 -6.23 -27.49 1.07
C ASP A 145 -6.41 -28.97 0.71
N ARG A 146 -6.25 -29.32 -0.57
CA ARG A 146 -6.39 -30.70 -1.04
C ARG A 146 -5.27 -31.59 -0.51
N PHE A 147 -4.03 -31.13 -0.58
CA PHE A 147 -2.88 -31.92 -0.12
C PHE A 147 -2.82 -32.04 1.40
N ALA A 148 -3.18 -30.98 2.13
CA ALA A 148 -3.30 -31.04 3.58
C ALA A 148 -4.33 -32.10 4.01
N ARG A 149 -5.49 -32.17 3.36
CA ARG A 149 -6.52 -33.21 3.62
C ARG A 149 -6.02 -34.62 3.33
N ILE A 150 -5.37 -34.84 2.18
CA ILE A 150 -4.82 -36.16 1.82
C ILE A 150 -3.78 -36.62 2.85
N ARG A 151 -2.92 -35.71 3.33
CA ARG A 151 -1.93 -36.02 4.37
C ARG A 151 -2.59 -36.39 5.70
N ALA A 152 -3.60 -35.62 6.13
CA ALA A 152 -4.32 -35.90 7.36
C ALA A 152 -5.00 -37.29 7.32
N GLN A 153 -5.65 -37.63 6.22
CA GLN A 153 -6.28 -38.94 6.01
C GLN A 153 -5.25 -40.09 6.07
N ARG A 154 -4.07 -39.91 5.47
CA ARG A 154 -2.98 -40.89 5.53
C ARG A 154 -2.44 -41.07 6.95
N ALA A 155 -2.29 -39.99 7.70
CA ALA A 155 -1.83 -40.05 9.08
C ALA A 155 -2.82 -40.81 9.98
N GLN A 156 -4.12 -40.57 9.81
CA GLN A 156 -5.18 -41.30 10.52
C GLN A 156 -5.14 -42.80 10.21
N ALA A 157 -5.09 -43.17 8.93
CA ALA A 157 -5.06 -44.57 8.50
C ALA A 157 -3.81 -45.34 8.96
N SER A 158 -2.71 -44.63 9.27
CA SER A 158 -1.50 -45.24 9.84
C SER A 158 -1.56 -45.39 11.36
N ALA A 159 -2.37 -44.59 12.06
CA ALA A 159 -2.51 -44.66 13.52
C ALA A 159 -3.49 -45.76 13.98
N GLU A 160 -4.35 -46.23 13.06
CA GLU A 160 -5.33 -47.30 13.31
C GLU A 160 -4.78 -48.71 13.02
N ARG A 161 -3.52 -48.83 12.57
CA ARG A 161 -2.82 -50.09 12.35
C ARG A 161 -1.83 -50.37 13.47
#